data_AF-A0A024EJL7-F1
#
_entry.id   AF-A0A024EJL7-F1
#
_cell.length_a   1.000
_cell.length_b   1.000
_cell.length_c   1.000
_cell.angle_alpha   90.00
_cell.angle_beta   90.00
_cell.angle_gamma   90.00
#
_symmetry.space_group_name_H-M   'P 1'
#
loop_
_entity.id
_entity.type
_entity.pdbx_description
1 polymer ?
#
loop_
_entity_poly.entity_id
_entity_poly.type
_entity_poly.pdbx_seq_one_letter_code
_entity_poly.pdbx_strand_id
1 'polypeptide(L)'
;MSNRQLEEAQENRHNEIIGEHIGLSADEVAEYVTDIQDQDNGTGHVIYFSIAIPKSVRDKVDGLGDELYLNTGPIDFDEEGEQ
;
A
#
# COMPACT_ATOMS: atom_id res chain seq x y z
N MET A 1 -17.71 6.44 20.73
CA MET A 1 -16.67 5.74 19.94
C MET A 1 -16.16 6.77 18.96
N SER A 2 -14.93 7.23 19.13
CA SER A 2 -14.41 8.40 18.44
C SER A 2 -14.04 8.05 16.99
N ASN A 3 -14.50 8.84 16.01
CA ASN A 3 -14.19 8.66 14.57
C ASN A 3 -12.71 8.40 14.28
N ARG A 4 -11.79 9.00 15.05
CA ARG A 4 -10.33 8.83 14.87
C ARG A 4 -9.88 7.38 15.02
N GLN A 5 -10.45 6.64 15.96
CA GLN A 5 -10.10 5.23 16.15
C GLN A 5 -10.61 4.35 15.00
N LEU A 6 -11.65 4.81 14.30
CA LEU A 6 -12.20 4.11 13.14
C LEU A 6 -11.37 4.41 11.88
N GLU A 7 -10.92 5.66 11.72
CA GLU A 7 -10.01 6.09 10.65
C GLU A 7 -8.67 5.37 10.76
N GLU A 8 -8.02 5.38 11.93
CA GLU A 8 -6.75 4.68 12.16
C GLU A 8 -6.88 3.16 11.91
N ALA A 9 -8.02 2.56 12.26
CA ALA A 9 -8.27 1.14 12.04
C ALA A 9 -8.58 0.79 10.57
N GLN A 10 -9.06 1.74 9.78
CA GLN A 10 -9.25 1.57 8.33
C GLN A 10 -7.92 1.76 7.60
N GLU A 11 -7.14 2.77 7.97
CA GLU A 11 -5.81 3.00 7.40
C GLU A 11 -4.88 1.81 7.64
N ASN A 12 -4.89 1.22 8.84
CA ASN A 12 -4.10 0.03 9.11
C ASN A 12 -4.51 -1.17 8.24
N ARG A 13 -5.82 -1.40 8.05
CA ARG A 13 -6.28 -2.48 7.17
C ARG A 13 -5.89 -2.25 5.72
N HIS A 14 -6.02 -1.01 5.25
CA HIS A 14 -5.60 -0.64 3.91
C HIS A 14 -4.10 -0.90 3.72
N ASN A 15 -3.27 -0.48 4.67
CA ASN A 15 -1.82 -0.69 4.62
C ASN A 15 -1.44 -2.18 4.70
N GLU A 16 -2.19 -2.98 5.44
CA GLU A 16 -2.01 -4.43 5.53
C GLU A 16 -2.29 -5.11 4.17
N ILE A 17 -3.42 -4.78 3.53
CA ILE A 17 -3.78 -5.32 2.21
C ILE A 17 -2.73 -4.94 1.16
N ILE A 18 -2.30 -3.67 1.14
CA ILE A 18 -1.23 -3.21 0.25
C ILE A 18 0.05 -3.99 0.54
N GLY A 19 0.43 -4.06 1.80
CA GLY A 19 1.63 -4.72 2.28
C GLY A 19 1.68 -6.17 1.83
N GLU A 20 0.62 -6.94 2.08
CA GLU A 20 0.51 -8.33 1.62
C GLU A 20 0.65 -8.47 0.11
N HIS A 21 0.10 -7.52 -0.66
CA HIS A 21 0.18 -7.54 -2.13
C HIS A 21 1.61 -7.28 -2.64
N ILE A 22 2.38 -6.43 -1.97
CA ILE A 22 3.72 -6.01 -2.41
C ILE A 22 4.86 -6.67 -1.63
N GLY A 23 4.56 -7.51 -0.64
CA GLY A 23 5.54 -8.19 0.20
C GLY A 23 6.10 -7.34 1.36
N LEU A 24 5.37 -6.31 1.79
CA LEU A 24 5.71 -5.46 2.93
C LEU A 24 4.76 -5.64 4.11
N SER A 25 5.19 -5.23 5.30
CA SER A 25 4.31 -5.12 6.46
C SER A 25 3.48 -3.83 6.41
N ALA A 26 2.32 -3.81 7.07
CA ALA A 26 1.49 -2.60 7.21
C ALA A 26 2.27 -1.40 7.77
N ASP A 27 3.16 -1.63 8.76
CA ASP A 27 4.04 -0.58 9.31
C ASP A 27 5.04 -0.05 8.27
N GLU A 28 5.59 -0.92 7.43
CA GLU A 28 6.53 -0.51 6.37
C GLU A 28 5.80 0.27 5.27
N VAL A 29 4.57 -0.12 4.94
CA VAL A 29 3.71 0.64 4.04
C VAL A 29 3.44 2.02 4.63
N ALA A 30 2.96 2.10 5.87
CA ALA A 30 2.68 3.38 6.52
C ALA A 30 3.91 4.30 6.64
N GLU A 31 5.11 3.74 6.82
CA GLU A 31 6.34 4.51 7.00
C GLU A 31 6.99 4.95 5.67
N TYR A 32 6.93 4.10 4.64
CA TYR A 32 7.65 4.33 3.38
C TYR A 32 6.74 4.71 2.21
N VAL A 33 5.46 4.35 2.22
CA VAL A 33 4.52 4.78 1.18
C VAL A 33 4.09 6.21 1.46
N THR A 34 4.27 7.06 0.46
CA THR A 34 3.92 8.48 0.55
C THR A 34 2.60 8.81 -0.12
N ASP A 35 2.25 8.06 -1.16
CA ASP A 35 1.07 8.34 -1.98
C ASP A 35 0.65 7.07 -2.72
N ILE A 36 -0.64 6.92 -2.99
CA ILE A 36 -1.21 5.80 -3.75
C ILE A 36 -2.18 6.41 -4.74
N GLN A 37 -1.97 6.16 -6.03
CA GLN A 37 -2.83 6.67 -7.10
C GLN A 37 -3.45 5.54 -7.89
N ASP A 38 -4.68 5.71 -8.31
CA ASP A 38 -5.30 4.79 -9.26
C ASP A 38 -4.59 4.88 -10.62
N GLN A 39 -4.34 3.73 -11.24
CA GLN A 39 -3.86 3.72 -12.61
C GLN A 39 -4.98 4.21 -13.55
N ASP A 40 -4.62 4.99 -14.57
CA ASP A 40 -5.58 5.52 -15.57
C ASP A 40 -6.41 4.43 -16.29
N ASN A 41 -5.93 3.20 -16.29
CA ASN A 41 -6.60 2.05 -16.88
C ASN A 41 -7.65 1.39 -15.96
N GLY A 42 -7.73 1.80 -14.69
CA GLY A 42 -8.60 1.22 -13.67
C GLY A 42 -8.29 -0.24 -13.31
N THR A 43 -7.11 -0.75 -13.67
CA THR A 43 -6.71 -2.13 -13.40
C THR A 43 -5.80 -2.30 -12.20
N GLY A 44 -5.48 -1.23 -11.47
CA GLY A 44 -4.59 -1.29 -10.33
C GLY A 44 -4.21 0.07 -9.80
N HIS A 45 -3.20 0.09 -8.95
CA HIS A 45 -2.72 1.29 -8.27
C HIS A 45 -1.23 1.48 -8.49
N VAL A 46 -0.80 2.73 -8.43
CA VAL A 46 0.59 3.16 -8.42
C VAL A 46 0.91 3.56 -7.00
N ILE A 47 1.75 2.78 -6.35
CA ILE A 47 2.21 3.05 -4.99
C ILE A 47 3.51 3.84 -5.10
N TYR A 48 3.53 5.03 -4.53
CA TYR A 48 4.71 5.88 -4.46
C TYR A 48 5.41 5.71 -3.11
N PHE A 49 6.73 5.49 -3.17
CA PHE A 49 7.58 5.33 -2.01
C PHE A 49 8.42 6.59 -1.77
N SER A 50 8.71 6.84 -0.51
CA SER A 50 9.64 7.85 -0.07
C SER A 50 11.06 7.54 -0.55
N ILE A 51 11.80 8.58 -0.91
CA ILE A 51 13.24 8.49 -1.21
C ILE A 51 14.06 7.95 -0.02
N ALA A 52 13.49 7.98 1.18
CA ALA A 52 14.13 7.49 2.41
C ALA A 52 13.96 5.97 2.60
N ILE A 53 13.25 5.26 1.70
CA ILE A 53 13.06 3.83 1.82
C ILE A 53 14.41 3.09 1.86
N PRO A 54 14.69 2.30 2.91
CA PRO A 54 15.94 1.58 3.00
C PRO A 54 15.97 0.46 1.98
N LYS A 55 17.16 0.17 1.45
CA LYS A 55 17.35 -0.86 0.43
C LYS A 55 16.81 -2.23 0.87
N SER A 56 16.94 -2.58 2.15
CA SER A 56 16.42 -3.83 2.70
C SER A 56 14.90 -3.99 2.60
N VAL A 57 14.15 -2.89 2.63
CA VAL A 57 12.68 -2.90 2.45
C VAL A 57 12.38 -2.97 0.97
N ARG A 58 13.08 -2.16 0.17
CA ARG A 58 12.97 -2.16 -1.30
C ARG A 58 13.22 -3.53 -1.93
N ASP A 59 14.24 -4.25 -1.47
CA ASP A 59 14.58 -5.59 -1.94
C ASP A 59 13.51 -6.64 -1.58
N LYS A 60 12.61 -6.37 -0.62
CA LYS A 60 11.44 -7.22 -0.36
C LYS A 60 10.30 -6.97 -1.36
N VAL A 61 10.23 -5.76 -1.90
CA VAL A 61 9.15 -5.37 -2.81
C VAL A 61 9.37 -6.00 -4.17
N ASP A 62 8.51 -6.96 -4.51
CA ASP A 62 8.59 -7.64 -5.79
C ASP A 62 8.25 -6.66 -6.93
N GLY A 63 9.21 -6.44 -7.82
CA GLY A 63 9.03 -5.56 -8.99
C GLY A 63 9.37 -4.08 -8.80
N LEU A 64 9.77 -3.62 -7.60
CA LEU A 64 10.13 -2.19 -7.37
C LEU A 64 11.53 -1.84 -7.92
N GLY A 65 12.49 -2.76 -7.81
CA GLY A 65 13.84 -2.62 -8.36
C GLY A 65 14.53 -1.32 -7.92
N ASP A 66 14.87 -0.46 -8.90
CA ASP A 66 15.50 0.85 -8.69
C ASP A 66 14.54 2.05 -8.82
N GLU A 67 13.24 1.80 -8.85
CA GLU A 67 12.21 2.84 -8.95
C GLU A 67 11.62 3.25 -7.58
N LEU A 68 11.02 4.45 -7.53
CA LEU A 68 10.35 4.98 -6.33
C LEU A 68 8.83 4.81 -6.41
N TYR A 69 8.35 4.06 -7.39
CA TYR A 69 6.95 3.75 -7.55
C TYR A 69 6.81 2.31 -8.03
N LEU A 70 5.75 1.65 -7.60
CA LEU A 70 5.38 0.31 -8.05
C LEU A 70 4.00 0.35 -8.67
N ASN A 71 3.89 -0.22 -9.85
CA ASN A 71 2.61 -0.50 -10.48
C ASN A 71 2.10 -1.84 -9.97
N THR A 72 1.04 -1.82 -9.17
CA THR A 72 0.37 -3.04 -8.72
C THR A 72 -0.73 -3.43 -9.70
N GLY A 73 -1.16 -4.69 -9.60
CA GLY A 73 -2.41 -5.13 -10.20
C GLY A 73 -3.63 -4.58 -9.44
N PRO A 74 -4.82 -5.11 -9.73
CA PRO A 74 -6.03 -4.72 -9.01
C PRO A 74 -5.88 -5.18 -7.56
N ILE A 75 -5.88 -4.23 -6.63
CA ILE A 75 -5.89 -4.53 -5.20
C ILE A 75 -7.33 -4.41 -4.75
N ASP A 76 -7.85 -5.50 -4.21
CA ASP A 76 -9.18 -5.50 -3.65
C ASP A 76 -9.11 -4.91 -2.24
N PHE A 77 -9.33 -3.60 -2.14
CA PHE A 77 -9.47 -2.89 -0.86
C PHE A 77 -10.85 -3.10 -0.23
N ASP A 78 -11.75 -3.65 -1.03
CA ASP A 78 -13.13 -3.93 -0.71
C ASP A 78 -13.23 -5.40 -0.31
N GLU A 79 -12.90 -5.68 0.95
CA GLU A 79 -13.65 -6.73 1.65
C GLU A 79 -15.09 -6.19 1.87
N GLU A 80 -15.84 -6.00 0.79
CA GLU A 80 -17.28 -5.73 0.85
C GLU A 80 -17.93 -6.98 1.46
N GLY A 81 -18.17 -6.92 2.77
CA GLY A 81 -19.47 -6.39 3.18
C GLY A 81 -20.70 -6.84 2.38
N GLU A 82 -20.81 -8.11 1.99
CA GLU A 82 -22.12 -8.70 1.61
C GLU A 82 -22.66 -9.61 2.72
N GLN A 83 -23.36 -9.01 3.69
CA GLN A 83 -24.73 -9.36 4.16
C GLN A 83 -25.15 -8.68 5.47
#